data_AF-A0A8T7L4F7-F1
#
_entry.id   AF-A0A8T7L4F7-F1
#
_cell.length_a   1.000
_cell.length_b   1.000
_cell.length_c   1.000
_cell.angle_alpha   90.00
_cell.angle_beta   90.00
_cell.angle_gamma   90.00
#
_symmetry.space_group_name_H-M   'P 1'
#
loop_
_entity.id
_entity.type
_entity.pdbx_description
1 polymer ?
#
loop_
_entity_poly.entity_id
_entity_poly.type
_entity_poly.pdbx_seq_one_letter_code
_entity_poly.pdbx_strand_id
1 'polypeptide(L)'
;MPPLEVWEKVLINADAVQNDVHGYIPCTQCHGGQNVDDKTAAHEGLVRDPSVDAEKVCGDCHKDIAPYQSLSLHNNLAGYDTALYSRSVPENHPLIEEGESYHCNDCHATCGQCHVSQPTSVGGGLISGHIFEETPSMSRQCTACHGSRVKNEYTGAHEGIPADVHLRQARMTCTDCHGAGDMHGTDYVLTGEIPQHRYDGEQAPACEDCHADDIAIGQGNEYHDAHGTEVLSCQVCHSTTYINCTDCHLQQSDEGVPFYRLEHEELAFTIGRNPLRNSQRPYRYVPVRHVPTFPDLFAFYGENVLSNFDNRPTWTYATPHNIQLRTPQTESCESCHGNDDYFLTPDKVPQEYREANADVIVPFAPPLPERYEYRPEQEAAPPSADPLDAPPPSADPLDAPPPSADPLDAPPSADPLDAPPSTPDPLDAPPSTPDPLDAPPSTPDPLDAPPSTPDPLDAPPGS
;
A
#
# COMPACT_ATOMS: atom_id res chain seq x y z
N MET A 1 10.37 -43.90 -5.10
CA MET A 1 10.67 -43.27 -3.79
C MET A 1 9.70 -43.78 -2.74
N PRO A 2 10.06 -43.84 -1.45
CA PRO A 2 9.06 -43.89 -0.38
C PRO A 2 8.12 -42.66 -0.49
N PRO A 3 6.88 -42.74 0.00
CA PRO A 3 6.00 -41.57 0.02
C PRO A 3 6.60 -40.53 0.97
N LEU A 4 7.01 -39.40 0.39
CA LEU A 4 7.32 -38.19 1.15
C LEU A 4 6.03 -37.69 1.82
N GLU A 5 6.16 -36.92 2.90
CA GLU A 5 5.02 -36.19 3.45
C GLU A 5 4.58 -35.08 2.48
N VAL A 6 3.34 -34.59 2.62
CA VAL A 6 2.79 -33.60 1.66
C VAL A 6 3.58 -32.28 1.69
N TRP A 7 4.03 -31.85 2.87
CA TRP A 7 4.86 -30.66 3.05
C TRP A 7 6.30 -30.80 2.52
N GLU A 8 6.76 -32.02 2.22
CA GLU A 8 8.07 -32.30 1.61
C GLU A 8 8.02 -32.38 0.07
N LYS A 9 6.85 -32.15 -0.54
CA LYS A 9 6.61 -32.25 -1.99
C LYS A 9 6.46 -30.89 -2.63
N VAL A 10 7.10 -30.72 -3.78
CA VAL A 10 6.73 -29.72 -4.78
C VAL A 10 5.91 -30.45 -5.85
N LEU A 11 4.67 -30.04 -6.06
CA LEU A 11 3.76 -30.65 -7.03
C LEU A 11 3.81 -29.87 -8.35
N ILE A 12 4.41 -30.47 -9.37
CA ILE A 12 4.45 -29.94 -10.73
C ILE A 12 3.26 -30.51 -11.51
N ASN A 13 2.53 -29.65 -12.22
CA ASN A 13 1.51 -30.06 -13.16
C ASN A 13 2.18 -30.44 -14.48
N ALA A 14 2.64 -31.68 -14.57
CA ALA A 14 3.44 -32.16 -15.71
C ALA A 14 2.74 -31.97 -17.07
N ASP A 15 1.42 -32.13 -17.13
CA ASP A 15 0.65 -31.96 -18.36
C ASP A 15 0.59 -30.48 -18.77
N ALA A 16 0.39 -29.56 -17.82
CA ALA A 16 0.35 -28.14 -18.14
C ALA A 16 1.74 -27.59 -18.50
N VAL A 17 2.79 -27.97 -17.75
CA VAL A 17 4.17 -27.57 -18.04
C VAL A 17 4.61 -28.06 -19.43
N GLN A 18 4.23 -29.27 -19.85
CA GLN A 18 4.52 -29.76 -21.21
C GLN A 18 3.89 -28.94 -22.34
N ASN A 19 2.86 -28.13 -22.06
CA ASN A 19 2.24 -27.23 -23.02
C ASN A 19 2.82 -25.80 -22.96
N ASP A 20 3.61 -25.47 -21.93
CA ASP A 20 4.33 -24.21 -21.78
C ASP A 20 5.65 -24.23 -22.59
N VAL A 21 6.08 -23.08 -23.09
CA VAL A 21 7.36 -22.94 -23.81
C VAL A 21 8.57 -23.30 -22.93
N HIS A 22 8.49 -23.03 -21.63
CA HIS A 22 9.53 -23.39 -20.66
C HIS A 22 9.61 -24.91 -20.43
N GLY A 23 8.53 -25.66 -20.69
CA GLY A 23 8.51 -27.13 -20.58
C GLY A 23 9.41 -27.86 -21.58
N TYR A 24 9.83 -27.19 -22.66
CA TYR A 24 10.83 -27.72 -23.59
C TYR A 24 12.28 -27.52 -23.11
N ILE A 25 12.48 -26.75 -22.04
CA ILE A 25 13.78 -26.49 -21.43
C ILE A 25 14.03 -27.57 -20.35
N PRO A 26 15.17 -28.29 -20.36
CA PRO A 26 15.49 -29.23 -19.29
C PRO A 26 15.53 -28.52 -17.94
N CYS A 27 14.92 -29.11 -16.91
CA CYS A 27 14.85 -28.51 -15.56
C CYS A 27 16.24 -28.05 -15.05
N THR A 28 17.29 -28.81 -15.40
CA THR A 28 18.67 -28.54 -14.99
C THR A 28 19.32 -27.33 -15.66
N GLN A 29 18.74 -26.80 -16.74
CA GLN A 29 19.24 -25.60 -17.41
C GLN A 29 18.89 -24.33 -16.59
N CYS A 30 17.70 -24.29 -15.98
CA CYS A 30 17.31 -23.20 -15.09
C CYS A 30 17.76 -23.47 -13.65
N HIS A 31 17.44 -24.65 -13.10
CA HIS A 31 17.63 -24.95 -11.68
C HIS A 31 18.98 -25.62 -11.34
N GLY A 32 19.86 -25.94 -12.30
CA GLY A 32 21.07 -26.72 -12.01
C GLY A 32 20.75 -28.15 -11.57
N GLY A 33 21.47 -28.70 -10.58
CA GLY A 33 21.31 -30.10 -10.19
C GLY A 33 21.80 -31.10 -11.24
N GLN A 34 21.32 -32.35 -11.17
CA GLN A 34 21.72 -33.45 -12.06
C GLN A 34 20.52 -34.09 -12.75
N ASN A 35 20.67 -34.48 -14.01
CA ASN A 35 19.61 -35.16 -14.77
C ASN A 35 19.62 -36.68 -14.52
N VAL A 36 19.12 -37.08 -13.34
CA VAL A 36 19.07 -38.48 -12.86
C VAL A 36 17.78 -38.77 -12.07
N ASP A 37 17.38 -40.04 -11.98
CA ASP A 37 16.11 -40.44 -11.33
C ASP A 37 16.16 -40.46 -9.79
N ASP A 38 17.35 -40.40 -9.18
CA ASP A 38 17.50 -40.37 -7.72
C ASP A 38 17.32 -38.94 -7.18
N LYS A 39 16.37 -38.73 -6.26
CA LYS A 39 16.03 -37.40 -5.71
C LYS A 39 17.24 -36.69 -5.10
N THR A 40 18.11 -37.42 -4.38
CA THR A 40 19.23 -36.78 -3.67
C THR A 40 20.32 -36.36 -4.65
N ALA A 41 20.67 -37.23 -5.60
CA ALA A 41 21.63 -36.90 -6.65
C ALA A 41 21.08 -35.83 -7.63
N ALA A 42 19.80 -35.89 -7.99
CA ALA A 42 19.16 -34.90 -8.86
C ALA A 42 19.20 -33.49 -8.26
N HIS A 43 19.05 -33.38 -6.94
CA HIS A 43 19.10 -32.10 -6.23
C HIS A 43 20.52 -31.67 -5.80
N GLU A 44 21.57 -32.43 -6.13
CA GLU A 44 22.96 -32.04 -5.83
C GLU A 44 23.39 -30.84 -6.70
N GLY A 45 23.38 -29.65 -6.09
CA GLY A 45 23.61 -28.38 -6.79
C GLY A 45 22.34 -27.74 -7.39
N LEU A 46 21.15 -28.09 -6.89
CA LEU A 46 19.90 -27.45 -7.27
C LEU A 46 19.78 -26.04 -6.68
N VAL A 47 19.42 -25.07 -7.53
CA VAL A 47 19.00 -23.72 -7.16
C VAL A 47 17.47 -23.69 -7.06
N ARG A 48 16.93 -23.46 -5.86
CA ARG A 48 15.47 -23.51 -5.59
C ARG A 48 14.69 -22.42 -6.34
N ASP A 49 15.15 -21.18 -6.22
CA ASP A 49 14.69 -20.06 -7.06
C ASP A 49 15.84 -19.64 -7.98
N PRO A 50 15.78 -19.98 -9.28
CA PRO A 50 16.83 -19.64 -10.22
C PRO A 50 16.71 -18.19 -10.73
N SER A 51 15.57 -17.53 -10.50
CA SER A 51 15.30 -16.17 -10.96
C SER A 51 15.83 -15.07 -10.02
N VAL A 52 16.57 -15.46 -8.98
CA VAL A 52 17.48 -14.55 -8.24
C VAL A 52 18.58 -13.99 -9.15
N ASP A 53 18.96 -14.73 -10.19
CA ASP A 53 19.94 -14.34 -11.22
C ASP A 53 19.24 -14.40 -12.60
N ALA A 54 18.26 -13.51 -12.77
CA ALA A 54 17.37 -13.50 -13.93
C ALA A 54 18.13 -13.20 -15.25
N GLU A 55 19.18 -12.38 -15.24
CA GLU A 55 19.98 -12.13 -16.43
C GLU A 55 20.61 -13.45 -16.94
N LYS A 56 21.22 -14.24 -16.04
CA LYS A 56 21.85 -15.52 -16.39
C LYS A 56 20.85 -16.61 -16.81
N VAL A 57 19.69 -16.69 -16.17
CA VAL A 57 18.74 -17.80 -16.37
C VAL A 57 17.69 -17.47 -17.43
N CYS A 58 17.17 -16.24 -17.43
CA CYS A 58 16.08 -15.81 -18.29
C CYS A 58 16.56 -14.93 -19.46
N GLY A 59 17.70 -14.23 -19.32
CA GLY A 59 18.16 -13.20 -20.24
C GLY A 59 18.48 -13.66 -21.67
N ASP A 60 18.77 -14.95 -21.89
CA ASP A 60 18.94 -15.49 -23.25
C ASP A 60 17.64 -15.45 -24.09
N CYS A 61 16.47 -15.46 -23.42
CA CYS A 61 15.14 -15.39 -24.03
C CYS A 61 14.45 -14.04 -23.76
N HIS A 62 14.52 -13.53 -22.53
CA HIS A 62 13.83 -12.33 -22.04
C HIS A 62 14.74 -11.10 -21.98
N LYS A 63 15.41 -10.81 -23.10
CA LYS A 63 16.45 -9.76 -23.24
C LYS A 63 15.97 -8.36 -22.88
N ASP A 64 14.69 -8.10 -23.07
CA ASP A 64 14.09 -6.78 -22.91
C ASP A 64 13.65 -6.49 -21.47
N ILE A 65 13.70 -7.47 -20.55
CA ILE A 65 13.28 -7.32 -19.15
C ILE A 65 14.30 -7.88 -18.13
N ALA A 66 14.89 -9.06 -18.38
CA ALA A 66 15.66 -9.77 -17.37
C ALA A 66 16.95 -9.06 -16.91
N PRO A 67 17.73 -8.35 -17.78
CA PRO A 67 18.88 -7.57 -17.34
C PRO A 67 18.50 -6.37 -16.45
N TYR A 68 17.26 -5.88 -16.56
CA TYR A 68 16.80 -4.64 -15.93
C TYR A 68 16.10 -4.84 -14.58
N GLN A 69 15.82 -6.10 -14.20
CA GLN A 69 15.23 -6.43 -12.90
C GLN A 69 16.01 -5.79 -11.73
N SER A 70 17.34 -5.73 -11.81
CA SER A 70 18.21 -5.09 -10.80
C SER A 70 17.93 -3.59 -10.58
N LEU A 71 17.29 -2.92 -11.54
CA LEU A 71 16.89 -1.52 -11.46
C LEU A 71 15.52 -1.34 -10.77
N SER A 72 14.71 -2.40 -10.67
CA SER A 72 13.40 -2.38 -10.04
C SER A 72 13.51 -2.31 -8.52
N LEU A 73 12.73 -1.41 -7.90
CA LEU A 73 12.60 -1.32 -6.45
C LEU A 73 12.03 -2.59 -5.81
N HIS A 74 11.25 -3.39 -6.57
CA HIS A 74 10.76 -4.68 -6.09
C HIS A 74 11.87 -5.73 -5.97
N ASN A 75 12.98 -5.54 -6.71
CA ASN A 75 14.18 -6.35 -6.56
C ASN A 75 15.14 -5.70 -5.56
N ASN A 76 15.71 -4.54 -5.87
CA ASN A 76 16.81 -3.98 -5.08
C ASN A 76 16.42 -3.41 -3.70
N LEU A 77 15.13 -3.23 -3.41
CA LEU A 77 14.60 -2.72 -2.14
C LEU A 77 15.15 -1.36 -1.65
N ALA A 78 15.85 -0.59 -2.50
CA ALA A 78 16.65 0.60 -2.13
C ALA A 78 15.90 1.71 -1.36
N GLY A 79 14.56 1.65 -1.34
CA GLY A 79 13.71 2.54 -0.54
C GLY A 79 13.88 2.35 0.97
N TYR A 80 14.27 1.16 1.45
CA TYR A 80 14.58 0.94 2.87
C TYR A 80 15.92 1.56 3.24
N ASP A 81 17.01 1.21 2.55
CA ASP A 81 18.33 1.85 2.62
C ASP A 81 18.22 3.39 2.65
N THR A 82 17.52 3.96 1.67
CA THR A 82 17.31 5.41 1.54
C THR A 82 16.63 6.02 2.77
N ALA A 83 15.68 5.30 3.39
CA ALA A 83 14.94 5.77 4.57
C ALA A 83 15.67 5.53 5.90
N LEU A 84 16.54 4.52 5.98
CA LEU A 84 17.24 4.12 7.21
C LEU A 84 18.65 4.71 7.31
N TYR A 85 19.43 4.70 6.25
CA TYR A 85 20.78 5.30 6.22
C TYR A 85 20.73 6.81 6.43
N SER A 86 19.69 7.48 5.93
CA SER A 86 19.46 8.90 6.20
C SER A 86 19.16 9.20 7.68
N ARG A 87 18.66 8.23 8.45
CA ARG A 87 18.53 8.30 9.92
C ARG A 87 19.78 7.82 10.67
N SER A 88 20.88 7.51 9.97
CA SER A 88 22.06 6.86 10.54
C SER A 88 23.39 7.46 10.03
N VAL A 89 24.51 6.80 10.30
CA VAL A 89 25.86 7.11 9.81
C VAL A 89 26.47 5.86 9.17
N PRO A 90 27.39 5.98 8.19
CA PRO A 90 27.95 4.82 7.46
C PRO A 90 28.53 3.71 8.34
N GLU A 91 29.07 4.06 9.51
CA GLU A 91 29.62 3.12 10.49
C GLU A 91 28.57 2.17 11.08
N ASN A 92 27.30 2.58 11.11
CA ASN A 92 26.18 1.82 11.64
C ASN A 92 25.42 1.03 10.56
N HIS A 93 25.66 1.29 9.26
CA HIS A 93 24.93 0.62 8.17
C HIS A 93 25.00 -0.92 8.23
N PRO A 94 26.14 -1.57 8.58
CA PRO A 94 26.17 -3.04 8.69
C PRO A 94 25.20 -3.62 9.73
N LEU A 95 24.84 -2.86 10.77
CA LEU A 95 23.85 -3.28 11.77
C LEU A 95 22.40 -3.11 11.27
N ILE A 96 22.19 -2.15 10.37
CA ILE A 96 20.94 -1.95 9.65
C ILE A 96 20.76 -3.08 8.64
N GLU A 97 21.76 -3.32 7.78
CA GLU A 97 21.81 -4.40 6.79
C GLU A 97 21.57 -5.79 7.45
N GLU A 98 22.18 -6.04 8.62
CA GLU A 98 21.93 -7.25 9.40
C GLU A 98 20.45 -7.36 9.81
N GLY A 99 19.87 -6.31 10.42
CA GLY A 99 18.47 -6.33 10.83
C GLY A 99 17.48 -6.41 9.65
N GLU A 100 17.77 -5.76 8.53
CA GLU A 100 16.97 -5.84 7.31
C GLU A 100 16.95 -7.24 6.71
N SER A 101 18.08 -7.95 6.76
CA SER A 101 18.18 -9.34 6.31
C SER A 101 17.25 -10.31 7.06
N TYR A 102 16.88 -9.97 8.30
CA TYR A 102 15.97 -10.75 9.15
C TYR A 102 14.53 -10.24 9.17
N HIS A 103 14.28 -8.96 8.89
CA HIS A 103 12.98 -8.31 9.17
C HIS A 103 12.32 -7.61 7.97
N CYS A 104 13.09 -7.24 6.95
CA CYS A 104 12.62 -6.38 5.84
C CYS A 104 12.70 -7.08 4.48
N ASN A 105 13.77 -7.84 4.26
CA ASN A 105 14.17 -8.27 2.92
C ASN A 105 13.41 -9.51 2.39
N ASP A 106 12.56 -10.14 3.20
CA ASP A 106 11.63 -11.20 2.77
C ASP A 106 10.64 -10.75 1.68
N CYS A 107 10.44 -9.43 1.53
CA CYS A 107 9.62 -8.82 0.48
C CYS A 107 10.35 -8.63 -0.86
N HIS A 108 11.66 -8.91 -0.95
CA HIS A 108 12.44 -8.88 -2.18
C HIS A 108 11.84 -9.85 -3.22
N ALA A 109 11.57 -9.37 -4.42
CA ALA A 109 10.94 -10.12 -5.50
C ALA A 109 11.93 -10.62 -6.57
N THR A 110 11.61 -11.79 -7.12
CA THR A 110 12.21 -12.40 -8.32
C THR A 110 11.14 -12.66 -9.38
N CYS A 111 11.51 -12.92 -10.64
CA CYS A 111 10.53 -13.31 -11.67
C CYS A 111 9.66 -14.49 -11.22
N GLY A 112 10.25 -15.48 -10.55
CA GLY A 112 9.57 -16.68 -10.06
C GLY A 112 8.52 -16.39 -8.99
N GLN A 113 8.74 -15.41 -8.11
CA GLN A 113 7.78 -15.00 -7.07
C GLN A 113 6.62 -14.13 -7.62
N CYS A 114 6.76 -13.59 -8.83
CA CYS A 114 5.68 -12.90 -9.55
C CYS A 114 4.92 -13.83 -10.51
N HIS A 115 5.62 -14.73 -11.21
CA HIS A 115 5.05 -15.45 -12.36
C HIS A 115 4.88 -16.97 -12.16
N VAL A 116 5.42 -17.59 -11.09
CA VAL A 116 5.42 -19.07 -10.96
C VAL A 116 5.00 -19.56 -9.57
N SER A 117 5.41 -18.85 -8.52
CA SER A 117 5.21 -19.18 -7.12
C SER A 117 4.72 -17.97 -6.32
N GLN A 118 4.09 -18.21 -5.17
CA GLN A 118 3.84 -17.14 -4.21
C GLN A 118 5.19 -16.63 -3.62
N PRO A 119 5.25 -15.39 -3.13
CA PRO A 119 6.42 -14.86 -2.44
C PRO A 119 6.86 -15.71 -1.24
N THR A 120 8.17 -15.69 -0.94
CA THR A 120 8.74 -16.46 0.18
C THR A 120 8.21 -15.98 1.52
N SER A 121 7.93 -14.68 1.65
CA SER A 121 7.33 -14.02 2.83
C SER A 121 5.99 -14.61 3.29
N VAL A 122 5.26 -15.32 2.42
CA VAL A 122 4.00 -16.02 2.76
C VAL A 122 4.14 -17.55 2.76
N GLY A 123 5.37 -18.07 2.83
CA GLY A 123 5.70 -19.50 2.78
C GLY A 123 5.93 -20.06 1.37
N GLY A 124 5.68 -19.26 0.33
CA GLY A 124 5.89 -19.61 -1.08
C GLY A 124 4.98 -20.73 -1.59
N GLY A 125 5.49 -21.50 -2.55
CA GLY A 125 4.75 -22.58 -3.21
C GLY A 125 4.20 -22.21 -4.58
N LEU A 126 4.04 -23.20 -5.45
CA LEU A 126 3.66 -22.99 -6.86
C LEU A 126 2.17 -22.59 -6.98
N ILE A 127 1.89 -21.57 -7.80
CA ILE A 127 0.53 -21.03 -7.94
C ILE A 127 -0.35 -21.93 -8.81
N SER A 128 0.21 -22.38 -9.94
CA SER A 128 -0.48 -23.16 -10.98
C SER A 128 0.28 -24.44 -11.35
N GLY A 129 1.11 -24.97 -10.44
CA GLY A 129 1.89 -26.19 -10.66
C GLY A 129 3.09 -26.03 -11.59
N HIS A 130 3.82 -24.91 -11.47
CA HIS A 130 5.02 -24.55 -12.26
C HIS A 130 4.75 -24.08 -13.70
N ILE A 131 3.54 -23.58 -13.98
CA ILE A 131 3.25 -22.78 -15.17
C ILE A 131 3.78 -21.35 -14.96
N PHE A 132 4.23 -20.69 -16.04
CA PHE A 132 4.64 -19.29 -16.04
C PHE A 132 3.46 -18.40 -16.42
N GLU A 133 2.86 -17.73 -15.44
CA GLU A 133 1.72 -16.82 -15.62
C GLU A 133 2.23 -15.43 -16.06
N GLU A 134 1.92 -15.00 -17.29
CA GLU A 134 2.36 -13.69 -17.82
C GLU A 134 1.91 -12.51 -16.94
N THR A 135 0.66 -12.54 -16.46
CA THR A 135 0.12 -11.54 -15.53
C THR A 135 0.07 -12.11 -14.11
N PRO A 136 0.79 -11.54 -13.13
CA PRO A 136 0.72 -11.97 -11.74
C PRO A 136 -0.70 -11.85 -11.16
N SER A 137 -1.09 -12.78 -10.29
CA SER A 137 -2.37 -12.68 -9.60
C SER A 137 -2.28 -11.66 -8.47
N MET A 138 -3.14 -10.65 -8.55
CA MET A 138 -3.36 -9.64 -7.51
C MET A 138 -3.44 -10.27 -6.11
N SER A 139 -4.18 -11.38 -5.94
CA SER A 139 -4.48 -11.97 -4.64
C SER A 139 -3.39 -12.88 -4.07
N ARG A 140 -2.53 -13.46 -4.93
CA ARG A 140 -1.51 -14.45 -4.55
C ARG A 140 -0.06 -13.98 -4.69
N GLN A 141 0.17 -12.88 -5.41
CA GLN A 141 1.49 -12.25 -5.55
C GLN A 141 1.48 -10.83 -4.99
N CYS A 142 0.74 -9.90 -5.60
CA CYS A 142 0.77 -8.49 -5.20
C CYS A 142 0.37 -8.29 -3.73
N THR A 143 -0.82 -8.80 -3.34
CA THR A 143 -1.30 -8.67 -1.96
C THR A 143 -0.73 -9.71 -0.99
N ALA A 144 0.18 -10.59 -1.44
CA ALA A 144 0.94 -11.45 -0.54
C ALA A 144 2.01 -10.62 0.19
N CYS A 145 2.79 -9.81 -0.53
CA CYS A 145 3.72 -8.84 0.07
C CYS A 145 2.99 -7.58 0.57
N HIS A 146 2.09 -6.99 -0.25
CA HIS A 146 1.39 -5.75 0.09
C HIS A 146 0.12 -5.98 0.94
N GLY A 147 0.08 -7.08 1.70
CA GLY A 147 -1.12 -7.61 2.38
C GLY A 147 -1.58 -6.85 3.63
N SER A 148 -0.67 -6.25 4.39
CA SER A 148 -1.00 -5.64 5.69
C SER A 148 -1.71 -4.29 5.56
N ARG A 149 -1.26 -3.44 4.62
CA ARG A 149 -1.77 -2.07 4.41
C ARG A 149 -2.61 -1.97 3.14
N VAL A 150 -1.96 -2.11 1.98
CA VAL A 150 -2.53 -1.81 0.66
C VAL A 150 -3.73 -2.71 0.35
N LYS A 151 -3.62 -4.03 0.56
CA LYS A 151 -4.72 -4.97 0.36
C LYS A 151 -5.97 -4.56 1.15
N ASN A 152 -5.81 -4.28 2.44
CA ASN A 152 -6.95 -4.05 3.33
C ASN A 152 -7.64 -2.72 3.03
N GLU A 153 -6.85 -1.69 2.69
CA GLU A 153 -7.33 -0.42 2.15
C GLU A 153 -8.11 -0.62 0.83
N TYR A 154 -7.52 -1.31 -0.15
CA TYR A 154 -8.08 -1.43 -1.50
C TYR A 154 -9.32 -2.33 -1.57
N THR A 155 -9.30 -3.42 -0.81
CA THR A 155 -10.40 -4.42 -0.76
C THR A 155 -11.50 -4.07 0.23
N GLY A 156 -11.36 -3.02 1.04
CA GLY A 156 -12.33 -2.67 2.09
C GLY A 156 -12.43 -3.73 3.19
N ALA A 157 -11.29 -4.31 3.57
CA ALA A 157 -11.22 -5.34 4.60
C ALA A 157 -11.19 -4.78 6.03
N HIS A 158 -10.99 -3.46 6.17
CA HIS A 158 -11.17 -2.76 7.45
C HIS A 158 -12.66 -2.55 7.74
N GLU A 159 -13.10 -2.87 8.96
CA GLU A 159 -14.50 -2.76 9.35
C GLU A 159 -15.03 -1.33 9.19
N GLY A 160 -16.21 -1.18 8.58
CA GLY A 160 -16.85 0.11 8.32
C GLY A 160 -16.26 0.92 7.16
N ILE A 161 -15.12 0.51 6.57
CA ILE A 161 -14.46 1.23 5.48
C ILE A 161 -14.77 0.56 4.13
N PRO A 162 -15.38 1.27 3.16
CA PRO A 162 -15.66 0.69 1.85
C PRO A 162 -14.39 0.46 1.02
N ALA A 163 -14.43 -0.57 0.18
CA ALA A 163 -13.40 -0.83 -0.82
C ALA A 163 -13.22 0.35 -1.79
N ASP A 164 -12.02 0.46 -2.37
CA ASP A 164 -11.67 1.46 -3.38
C ASP A 164 -12.66 1.43 -4.56
N VAL A 165 -13.03 2.61 -5.07
CA VAL A 165 -13.96 2.75 -6.21
C VAL A 165 -13.48 2.03 -7.47
N HIS A 166 -12.18 2.02 -7.72
CA HIS A 166 -11.57 1.36 -8.88
C HIS A 166 -11.76 -0.16 -8.79
N LEU A 167 -11.60 -0.75 -7.61
CA LEU A 167 -11.88 -2.17 -7.40
C LEU A 167 -13.39 -2.47 -7.43
N ARG A 168 -14.20 -1.75 -6.64
CA ARG A 168 -15.60 -2.17 -6.42
C ARG A 168 -16.53 -1.80 -7.57
N GLN A 169 -16.22 -0.77 -8.34
CA GLN A 169 -17.01 -0.31 -9.50
C GLN A 169 -16.38 -0.74 -10.83
N ALA A 170 -15.09 -0.45 -11.04
CA ALA A 170 -14.41 -0.72 -12.31
C ALA A 170 -13.74 -2.11 -12.40
N ARG A 171 -13.66 -2.87 -11.29
CA ARG A 171 -13.00 -4.19 -11.22
C ARG A 171 -11.50 -4.17 -11.54
N MET A 172 -10.87 -3.01 -11.36
CA MET A 172 -9.43 -2.84 -11.55
C MET A 172 -8.62 -3.69 -10.56
N THR A 173 -7.48 -4.13 -11.06
CA THR A 173 -6.41 -4.86 -10.39
C THR A 173 -5.17 -3.96 -10.29
N CYS A 174 -4.14 -4.39 -9.57
CA CYS A 174 -2.91 -3.60 -9.41
C CYS A 174 -2.28 -3.20 -10.75
N THR A 175 -2.29 -4.10 -11.73
CA THR A 175 -1.68 -3.90 -13.06
C THR A 175 -2.48 -2.99 -14.00
N ASP A 176 -3.72 -2.63 -13.65
CA ASP A 176 -4.50 -1.64 -14.42
C ASP A 176 -4.05 -0.20 -14.11
N CYS A 177 -3.30 0.02 -13.03
CA CYS A 177 -2.70 1.31 -12.67
C CYS A 177 -1.16 1.26 -12.66
N HIS A 178 -0.56 0.15 -12.24
CA HIS A 178 0.89 -0.03 -12.18
C HIS A 178 1.40 -0.77 -13.42
N GLY A 179 2.14 -0.05 -14.28
CA GLY A 179 2.69 -0.60 -15.52
C GLY A 179 3.80 -1.63 -15.29
N ALA A 180 3.98 -2.54 -16.25
CA ALA A 180 5.03 -3.54 -16.23
C ALA A 180 6.46 -2.95 -16.27
N GLY A 181 6.62 -1.71 -16.75
CA GLY A 181 7.92 -1.08 -16.90
C GLY A 181 8.57 -0.66 -15.58
N ASP A 182 7.79 -0.07 -14.68
CA ASP A 182 8.10 0.15 -13.26
C ASP A 182 8.47 -1.17 -12.56
N MET A 183 7.62 -2.19 -12.72
CA MET A 183 7.80 -3.51 -12.10
C MET A 183 9.09 -4.22 -12.55
N HIS A 184 9.42 -4.18 -13.83
CA HIS A 184 10.63 -4.81 -14.40
C HIS A 184 11.86 -3.89 -14.42
N GLY A 185 11.74 -2.62 -13.99
CA GLY A 185 12.82 -1.64 -14.04
C GLY A 185 13.18 -1.12 -15.45
N THR A 186 12.37 -1.42 -16.48
CA THR A 186 12.67 -1.04 -17.87
C THR A 186 12.45 0.44 -18.15
N ASP A 187 11.56 1.11 -17.42
CA ASP A 187 11.25 2.52 -17.64
C ASP A 187 12.46 3.43 -17.32
N TYR A 188 13.35 2.97 -16.44
CA TYR A 188 14.57 3.67 -16.02
C TYR A 188 15.74 3.51 -17.02
N VAL A 189 15.65 2.59 -17.98
CA VAL A 189 16.72 2.30 -18.96
C VAL A 189 16.95 3.49 -19.90
N LEU A 190 15.88 4.21 -20.26
CA LEU A 190 15.96 5.34 -21.18
C LEU A 190 16.35 6.65 -20.49
N THR A 191 16.05 6.79 -19.19
CA THR A 191 16.44 7.97 -18.40
C THR A 191 17.86 7.84 -17.86
N GLY A 192 18.29 6.62 -17.50
CA GLY A 192 19.50 6.36 -16.73
C GLY A 192 19.37 6.71 -15.24
N GLU A 193 18.16 7.08 -14.79
CA GLU A 193 17.87 7.47 -13.42
C GLU A 193 17.26 6.29 -12.67
N ILE A 194 18.10 5.56 -11.91
CA ILE A 194 17.66 4.43 -11.08
C ILE A 194 16.95 4.98 -9.84
N PRO A 195 15.67 4.64 -9.57
CA PRO A 195 14.98 5.12 -8.39
C PRO A 195 15.66 4.62 -7.12
N GLN A 196 15.80 5.50 -6.13
CA GLN A 196 16.27 5.15 -4.80
C GLN A 196 15.09 4.91 -3.85
N HIS A 197 13.90 5.42 -4.18
CA HIS A 197 12.65 5.12 -3.50
C HIS A 197 11.42 5.31 -4.40
N ARG A 198 10.26 4.78 -3.97
CA ARG A 198 8.97 4.80 -4.71
C ARG A 198 8.38 6.18 -5.06
N TYR A 199 9.06 7.27 -4.70
CA TYR A 199 8.64 8.65 -4.96
C TYR A 199 9.67 9.43 -5.79
N ASP A 200 10.69 8.75 -6.34
CA ASP A 200 11.58 9.36 -7.34
C ASP A 200 10.89 9.46 -8.70
N GLY A 201 11.36 10.40 -9.52
CA GLY A 201 10.83 10.62 -10.85
C GLY A 201 9.38 11.11 -10.87
N GLU A 202 8.76 11.05 -12.05
CA GLU A 202 7.37 11.45 -12.26
C GLU A 202 6.40 10.71 -11.35
N GLN A 203 5.23 11.30 -11.10
CA GLN A 203 4.18 10.63 -10.33
C GLN A 203 3.54 9.52 -11.17
N ALA A 204 3.81 8.26 -10.82
CA ALA A 204 3.17 7.09 -11.41
C ALA A 204 2.60 6.17 -10.32
N PRO A 205 1.34 5.71 -10.42
CA PRO A 205 0.29 6.24 -11.32
C PRO A 205 -0.13 7.67 -10.94
N ALA A 206 -0.52 8.49 -11.92
CA ALA A 206 -1.21 9.75 -11.67
C ALA A 206 -2.73 9.59 -11.83
N CYS A 207 -3.52 10.35 -11.07
CA CYS A 207 -4.99 10.34 -11.22
C CYS A 207 -5.37 10.99 -12.56
N GLU A 208 -4.57 12.01 -12.93
CA GLU A 208 -4.65 12.84 -14.11
C GLU A 208 -4.50 12.02 -15.42
N ASP A 209 -3.85 10.85 -15.39
CA ASP A 209 -3.70 9.96 -16.56
C ASP A 209 -5.04 9.37 -17.04
N CYS A 210 -6.02 9.24 -16.14
CA CYS A 210 -7.36 8.74 -16.44
C CYS A 210 -8.46 9.80 -16.27
N HIS A 211 -8.23 10.83 -15.45
CA HIS A 211 -9.22 11.84 -15.08
C HIS A 211 -8.90 13.25 -15.61
N ALA A 212 -8.06 13.38 -16.64
CA ALA A 212 -7.72 14.67 -17.27
C ALA A 212 -8.96 15.53 -17.64
N ASP A 213 -10.05 14.90 -18.06
CA ASP A 213 -11.29 15.59 -18.40
C ASP A 213 -12.10 16.03 -17.18
N ASP A 214 -11.98 15.38 -16.01
CA ASP A 214 -12.77 15.66 -14.79
C ASP A 214 -12.16 16.75 -13.87
N ILE A 215 -10.88 17.10 -14.09
CA ILE A 215 -10.07 17.95 -13.19
C ILE A 215 -9.93 19.42 -13.64
N ALA A 216 -10.42 19.77 -14.84
CA ALA A 216 -10.20 21.12 -15.36
C ALA A 216 -11.08 22.18 -14.67
N ILE A 217 -10.47 23.32 -14.34
CA ILE A 217 -11.15 24.46 -13.71
C ILE A 217 -12.24 25.03 -14.62
N GLY A 218 -13.42 25.27 -14.07
CA GLY A 218 -14.61 25.79 -14.74
C GLY A 218 -15.57 24.71 -15.23
N GLN A 219 -15.34 23.43 -14.90
CA GLN A 219 -16.25 22.33 -15.24
C GLN A 219 -17.41 22.12 -14.24
N GLY A 220 -17.53 22.97 -13.22
CA GLY A 220 -18.69 22.99 -12.33
C GLY A 220 -18.58 22.11 -11.09
N ASN A 221 -17.40 21.51 -10.82
CA ASN A 221 -17.06 20.99 -9.51
C ASN A 221 -16.38 22.10 -8.69
N GLU A 222 -17.12 22.69 -7.75
CA GLU A 222 -16.66 23.81 -6.94
C GLU A 222 -15.37 23.50 -6.13
N TYR A 223 -15.16 22.25 -5.73
CA TYR A 223 -13.96 21.84 -4.99
C TYR A 223 -12.73 21.83 -5.91
N HIS A 224 -12.87 21.33 -7.15
CA HIS A 224 -11.79 21.36 -8.14
C HIS A 224 -11.49 22.81 -8.56
N ASP A 225 -12.53 23.62 -8.78
CA ASP A 225 -12.39 25.04 -9.14
C ASP A 225 -11.75 25.89 -8.04
N ALA A 226 -11.96 25.54 -6.77
CA ALA A 226 -11.41 26.26 -5.62
C ALA A 226 -9.95 25.91 -5.30
N HIS A 227 -9.55 24.65 -5.49
CA HIS A 227 -8.25 24.12 -5.06
C HIS A 227 -7.27 23.86 -6.21
N GLY A 228 -7.75 23.56 -7.42
CA GLY A 228 -6.94 23.16 -8.56
C GLY A 228 -6.04 21.95 -8.26
N THR A 229 -4.98 21.80 -9.06
CA THR A 229 -4.02 20.67 -8.98
C THR A 229 -2.74 21.00 -8.21
N GLU A 230 -2.60 22.19 -7.62
CA GLU A 230 -1.38 22.61 -6.89
C GLU A 230 -1.57 22.80 -5.37
N VAL A 231 -2.82 22.87 -4.88
CA VAL A 231 -3.07 23.09 -3.44
C VAL A 231 -3.16 21.78 -2.68
N LEU A 232 -3.97 20.84 -3.15
CA LEU A 232 -4.23 19.53 -2.53
C LEU A 232 -3.88 18.43 -3.53
N SER A 233 -3.25 17.34 -3.09
CA SER A 233 -3.24 16.11 -3.88
C SER A 233 -4.64 15.50 -3.93
N CYS A 234 -5.01 14.81 -5.02
CA CYS A 234 -6.34 14.21 -5.19
C CYS A 234 -6.78 13.36 -3.98
N GLN A 235 -5.83 12.63 -3.38
CA GLN A 235 -6.05 11.78 -2.21
C GLN A 235 -6.43 12.57 -0.94
N VAL A 236 -6.21 13.89 -0.83
CA VAL A 236 -6.72 14.68 0.30
C VAL A 236 -8.25 14.66 0.32
N CYS A 237 -8.87 14.85 -0.85
CA CYS A 237 -10.32 14.84 -1.03
C CYS A 237 -10.87 13.42 -1.17
N HIS A 238 -10.12 12.51 -1.79
CA HIS A 238 -10.63 11.21 -2.20
C HIS A 238 -10.18 10.01 -1.36
N SER A 239 -9.21 10.14 -0.44
CA SER A 239 -8.85 9.08 0.51
C SER A 239 -9.82 9.08 1.70
N THR A 240 -10.10 7.88 2.22
CA THR A 240 -10.71 7.70 3.55
C THR A 240 -9.64 7.32 4.58
N THR A 241 -10.02 7.02 5.82
CA THR A 241 -9.13 6.56 6.90
C THR A 241 -8.31 5.33 6.49
N TYR A 242 -7.03 5.30 6.89
CA TYR A 242 -6.09 4.24 6.58
C TYR A 242 -5.24 3.89 7.82
N ILE A 243 -4.56 2.75 7.77
CA ILE A 243 -3.78 2.26 8.91
C ILE A 243 -2.49 3.07 9.10
N ASN A 244 -2.33 3.62 10.30
CA ASN A 244 -1.11 4.25 10.81
C ASN A 244 -0.48 3.30 11.81
N CYS A 245 0.85 3.25 11.84
CA CYS A 245 1.59 2.34 12.72
C CYS A 245 2.72 3.11 13.41
N THR A 246 2.90 2.91 14.71
CA THR A 246 3.99 3.51 15.49
C THR A 246 4.93 2.42 16.01
N ASP A 247 6.18 2.81 16.25
CA ASP A 247 7.18 2.12 17.07
C ASP A 247 7.27 0.59 16.84
N CYS A 248 7.73 0.20 15.65
CA CYS A 248 8.07 -1.20 15.37
C CYS A 248 9.35 -1.59 16.14
N HIS A 249 9.27 -2.57 17.02
CA HIS A 249 10.39 -3.12 17.75
C HIS A 249 10.86 -4.43 17.10
N LEU A 250 12.14 -4.54 16.73
CA LEU A 250 12.74 -5.72 16.09
C LEU A 250 13.43 -6.63 17.13
N GLN A 251 13.17 -7.95 17.07
CA GLN A 251 13.75 -8.95 17.98
C GLN A 251 13.89 -10.33 17.30
N GLN A 252 14.72 -11.21 17.85
CA GLN A 252 14.75 -12.63 17.47
C GLN A 252 14.50 -13.54 18.69
N SER A 253 14.00 -14.76 18.46
CA SER A 253 13.92 -15.79 19.50
C SER A 253 15.31 -16.37 19.81
N ASP A 254 15.43 -17.16 20.88
CA ASP A 254 16.67 -17.88 21.25
C ASP A 254 17.15 -18.84 20.13
N GLU A 255 16.23 -19.27 19.26
CA GLU A 255 16.49 -20.09 18.06
C GLU A 255 16.82 -19.26 16.79
N GLY A 256 16.88 -17.94 16.89
CA GLY A 256 17.15 -17.03 15.76
C GLY A 256 15.95 -16.78 14.85
N VAL A 257 14.71 -17.00 15.32
CA VAL A 257 13.50 -16.70 14.53
C VAL A 257 13.16 -15.22 14.68
N PRO A 258 13.16 -14.43 13.59
CA PRO A 258 12.85 -13.01 13.66
C PRO A 258 11.36 -12.75 13.91
N PHE A 259 11.08 -11.74 14.72
CA PHE A 259 9.75 -11.19 14.91
C PHE A 259 9.79 -9.69 15.17
N TYR A 260 8.63 -9.04 15.12
CA TYR A 260 8.49 -7.64 15.49
C TYR A 260 7.22 -7.41 16.31
N ARG A 261 7.13 -6.24 16.95
CA ARG A 261 5.93 -5.73 17.62
C ARG A 261 5.72 -4.27 17.27
N LEU A 262 4.49 -3.88 16.94
CA LEU A 262 4.07 -2.48 16.93
C LEU A 262 3.58 -2.11 18.33
N GLU A 263 3.94 -0.92 18.82
CA GLU A 263 3.39 -0.42 20.10
C GLU A 263 1.92 0.02 19.93
N HIS A 264 1.61 0.71 18.82
CA HIS A 264 0.27 1.15 18.51
C HIS A 264 -0.02 1.16 16.99
N GLU A 265 -1.27 0.86 16.65
CA GLU A 265 -1.81 1.01 15.30
C GLU A 265 -3.24 1.57 15.37
N GLU A 266 -3.59 2.44 14.42
CA GLU A 266 -4.90 3.08 14.35
C GLU A 266 -5.35 3.37 12.91
N LEU A 267 -6.67 3.37 12.69
CA LEU A 267 -7.29 3.82 11.44
C LEU A 267 -7.60 5.32 11.55
N ALA A 268 -6.81 6.14 10.87
CA ALA A 268 -6.95 7.59 10.88
C ALA A 268 -6.65 8.19 9.51
N PHE A 269 -7.08 9.43 9.28
CA PHE A 269 -6.75 10.22 8.11
C PHE A 269 -6.23 11.57 8.57
N THR A 270 -5.09 12.00 8.02
CA THR A 270 -4.42 13.24 8.44
C THR A 270 -3.82 13.95 7.24
N ILE A 271 -4.03 15.26 7.15
CA ILE A 271 -3.48 16.16 6.13
C ILE A 271 -2.23 16.84 6.69
N GLY A 272 -1.09 16.64 6.03
CA GLY A 272 0.15 17.35 6.30
C GLY A 272 0.49 18.33 5.18
N ARG A 273 1.51 19.15 5.40
CA ARG A 273 2.26 19.78 4.29
C ARG A 273 2.98 18.71 3.49
N ASN A 274 3.16 18.94 2.20
CA ASN A 274 3.93 18.04 1.34
C ASN A 274 5.45 18.17 1.58
N PRO A 275 6.14 17.15 2.16
CA PRO A 275 7.60 17.21 2.35
C PRO A 275 8.38 16.94 1.05
N LEU A 276 7.72 16.43 -0.01
CA LEU A 276 8.31 16.07 -1.29
C LEU A 276 7.90 17.05 -2.40
N ARG A 277 7.63 18.31 -2.04
CA ARG A 277 7.05 19.30 -2.95
C ARG A 277 8.05 19.74 -4.03
N ASN A 278 7.83 19.29 -5.25
CA ASN A 278 8.63 19.62 -6.43
C ASN A 278 7.72 19.84 -7.66
N SER A 279 8.26 19.89 -8.89
CA SER A 279 7.47 20.07 -10.11
C SER A 279 6.58 18.86 -10.47
N GLN A 280 6.93 17.67 -9.99
CA GLN A 280 6.23 16.40 -10.26
C GLN A 280 5.12 16.14 -9.24
N ARG A 281 5.27 16.68 -8.02
CA ARG A 281 4.32 16.61 -6.90
C ARG A 281 4.12 18.04 -6.34
N PRO A 282 3.44 18.94 -7.08
CA PRO A 282 3.37 20.37 -6.78
C PRO A 282 2.45 20.73 -5.61
N TYR A 283 1.67 19.78 -5.12
CA TYR A 283 0.67 19.93 -4.06
C TYR A 283 1.26 20.58 -2.80
N ARG A 284 0.53 21.51 -2.18
CA ARG A 284 0.91 22.11 -0.89
C ARG A 284 0.60 21.19 0.29
N TYR A 285 -0.54 20.53 0.24
CA TYR A 285 -1.02 19.60 1.26
C TYR A 285 -1.31 18.22 0.67
N VAL A 286 -1.05 17.19 1.46
CA VAL A 286 -1.13 15.76 1.09
C VAL A 286 -1.63 14.95 2.28
N PRO A 287 -2.24 13.77 2.07
CA PRO A 287 -2.40 12.82 3.18
C PRO A 287 -1.02 12.41 3.69
N VAL A 288 -0.88 12.29 5.00
CA VAL A 288 0.32 11.82 5.67
C VAL A 288 0.02 10.63 6.57
N ARG A 289 1.00 9.74 6.71
CA ARG A 289 0.87 8.52 7.50
C ARG A 289 2.03 8.40 8.49
N HIS A 290 1.74 8.00 9.72
CA HIS A 290 2.79 7.62 10.65
C HIS A 290 3.45 6.31 10.19
N VAL A 291 4.76 6.34 9.97
CA VAL A 291 5.55 5.14 9.67
C VAL A 291 6.10 4.55 10.97
N PRO A 292 6.17 3.22 11.13
CA PRO A 292 6.48 2.60 12.41
C PRO A 292 7.98 2.60 12.67
N THR A 293 8.51 3.78 13.01
CA THR A 293 9.93 4.02 13.26
C THR A 293 10.08 4.90 14.50
N PHE A 294 11.09 4.58 15.30
CA PHE A 294 11.47 5.28 16.52
C PHE A 294 12.98 5.08 16.73
N PRO A 295 13.65 5.87 17.60
CA PRO A 295 15.12 5.85 17.71
C PRO A 295 15.72 4.47 17.97
N ASP A 296 15.04 3.64 18.78
CA ASP A 296 15.51 2.32 19.22
C ASP A 296 15.01 1.16 18.33
N LEU A 297 14.52 1.43 17.11
CA LEU A 297 14.07 0.41 16.13
C LEU A 297 15.07 -0.74 15.95
N PHE A 298 16.37 -0.43 15.97
CA PHE A 298 17.48 -1.39 15.81
C PHE A 298 18.23 -1.68 17.13
N ALA A 299 17.66 -1.38 18.31
CA ALA A 299 18.34 -1.55 19.60
C ALA A 299 18.76 -2.99 19.92
N PHE A 300 18.14 -4.00 19.29
CA PHE A 300 18.58 -5.40 19.36
C PHE A 300 19.94 -5.63 18.67
N TYR A 301 20.22 -4.90 17.59
CA TYR A 301 21.44 -5.04 16.78
C TYR A 301 22.57 -4.11 17.26
N GLY A 302 22.25 -2.99 17.91
CA GLY A 302 23.26 -2.15 18.56
C GLY A 302 22.70 -0.91 19.27
N GLU A 303 23.53 -0.26 20.09
CA GLU A 303 23.19 1.00 20.74
C GLU A 303 23.20 2.17 19.74
N ASN A 304 22.17 3.00 19.75
CA ASN A 304 22.08 4.24 18.95
C ASN A 304 22.33 4.05 17.43
N VAL A 305 21.80 2.97 16.85
CA VAL A 305 21.96 2.65 15.41
C VAL A 305 21.37 3.74 14.53
N LEU A 306 20.20 4.28 14.85
CA LEU A 306 19.57 5.41 14.15
C LEU A 306 20.01 6.77 14.73
N SER A 307 21.33 6.98 14.80
CA SER A 307 21.95 8.12 15.46
C SER A 307 21.59 9.50 14.91
N ASN A 308 21.06 9.57 13.69
CA ASN A 308 20.60 10.80 13.04
C ASN A 308 19.07 10.78 12.84
N PHE A 309 18.32 10.22 13.81
CA PHE A 309 16.89 9.94 13.68
C PHE A 309 16.09 11.13 13.11
N ASP A 310 16.31 12.34 13.59
CA ASP A 310 15.51 13.53 13.22
C ASP A 310 15.73 14.04 11.78
N ASN A 311 16.66 13.47 11.01
CA ASN A 311 16.83 13.77 9.58
C ASN A 311 15.58 13.42 8.73
N ARG A 312 14.60 12.67 9.26
CA ARG A 312 13.35 12.34 8.57
C ARG A 312 12.12 12.42 9.48
N PRO A 313 10.99 12.96 8.99
CA PRO A 313 9.73 12.98 9.74
C PRO A 313 9.22 11.56 10.02
N THR A 314 8.49 11.39 11.12
CA THR A 314 7.77 10.14 11.42
C THR A 314 6.41 10.10 10.71
N TRP A 315 5.83 11.26 10.39
CA TRP A 315 4.70 11.42 9.48
C TRP A 315 5.19 11.69 8.06
N THR A 316 5.01 10.74 7.15
CA THR A 316 5.53 10.85 5.77
C THR A 316 4.39 11.02 4.75
N TYR A 317 4.72 11.55 3.57
CA TYR A 317 3.85 11.53 2.38
C TYR A 317 3.19 10.15 2.21
N ALA A 318 1.86 10.12 2.06
CA ALA A 318 1.11 8.88 1.90
C ALA A 318 0.48 8.78 0.51
N THR A 319 0.37 7.55 0.01
CA THR A 319 -0.44 7.18 -1.16
C THR A 319 -1.42 6.07 -0.74
N PRO A 320 -2.52 6.41 -0.03
CA PRO A 320 -3.50 5.43 0.42
C PRO A 320 -4.24 4.81 -0.76
N HIS A 321 -4.58 3.53 -0.66
CA HIS A 321 -5.23 2.77 -1.73
C HIS A 321 -6.70 2.54 -1.39
N ASN A 322 -7.46 3.59 -1.10
CA ASN A 322 -8.84 3.49 -0.60
C ASN A 322 -9.77 4.55 -1.22
N ILE A 323 -9.53 4.93 -2.47
CA ILE A 323 -10.15 6.06 -3.16
C ILE A 323 -11.67 5.96 -3.17
N GLN A 324 -12.35 7.05 -2.81
CA GLN A 324 -13.80 7.22 -2.80
C GLN A 324 -14.22 8.48 -3.57
N LEU A 325 -15.39 8.40 -4.24
CA LEU A 325 -16.01 9.56 -4.90
C LEU A 325 -16.53 10.61 -3.91
N ARG A 326 -16.81 10.20 -2.68
CA ARG A 326 -17.24 11.05 -1.55
C ARG A 326 -16.60 10.53 -0.28
N THR A 327 -16.17 11.47 0.55
CA THR A 327 -15.43 11.28 1.81
C THR A 327 -15.96 12.30 2.83
N PRO A 328 -15.70 12.12 4.13
CA PRO A 328 -16.01 13.13 5.15
C PRO A 328 -15.46 14.54 4.80
N GLN A 329 -14.26 14.62 4.19
CA GLN A 329 -13.62 15.87 3.76
C GLN A 329 -14.39 16.63 2.67
N THR A 330 -15.27 15.94 1.93
CA THR A 330 -16.05 16.48 0.79
C THR A 330 -17.52 16.72 1.14
N GLU A 331 -17.90 16.61 2.42
CA GLU A 331 -19.26 16.88 2.87
C GLU A 331 -19.57 18.40 2.90
N SER A 332 -18.61 19.23 3.33
CA SER A 332 -18.69 20.68 3.23
C SER A 332 -17.30 21.32 3.27
N CYS A 333 -17.19 22.60 2.89
CA CYS A 333 -15.93 23.35 2.99
C CYS A 333 -15.39 23.41 4.43
N GLU A 334 -16.27 23.59 5.42
CA GLU A 334 -15.96 23.61 6.85
C GLU A 334 -15.51 22.26 7.40
N SER A 335 -15.68 21.17 6.65
CA SER A 335 -15.13 19.86 7.03
C SER A 335 -13.61 19.95 7.17
N CYS A 336 -12.94 20.73 6.31
CA CYS A 336 -11.51 21.02 6.41
C CYS A 336 -11.22 22.45 6.89
N HIS A 337 -11.97 23.45 6.43
CA HIS A 337 -11.64 24.86 6.71
C HIS A 337 -12.00 25.28 8.14
N GLY A 338 -10.98 25.69 8.90
CA GLY A 338 -11.12 26.00 10.32
C GLY A 338 -11.33 24.77 11.22
N ASN A 339 -11.18 23.55 10.68
CA ASN A 339 -11.29 22.30 11.42
C ASN A 339 -9.92 21.63 11.57
N ASP A 340 -9.30 21.79 12.73
CA ASP A 340 -7.98 21.22 13.04
C ASP A 340 -7.98 19.68 13.03
N ASP A 341 -9.13 19.01 13.19
CA ASP A 341 -9.21 17.54 13.33
C ASP A 341 -8.59 16.79 12.14
N TYR A 342 -8.72 17.31 10.92
CA TYR A 342 -8.15 16.71 9.71
C TYR A 342 -6.67 17.00 9.49
N PHE A 343 -6.05 17.93 10.21
CA PHE A 343 -4.67 18.37 9.96
C PHE A 343 -3.66 17.81 10.97
N LEU A 344 -2.41 17.63 10.54
CA LEU A 344 -1.30 17.30 11.44
C LEU A 344 -0.86 18.56 12.21
N THR A 345 -1.61 18.91 13.24
CA THR A 345 -1.32 20.04 14.12
C THR A 345 -0.22 19.72 15.14
N PRO A 346 0.49 20.73 15.70
CA PRO A 346 1.64 20.48 16.58
C PRO A 346 1.33 19.65 17.84
N ASP A 347 0.09 19.72 18.34
CA ASP A 347 -0.39 18.99 19.50
C ASP A 347 -0.56 17.47 19.23
N LYS A 348 -0.80 17.07 17.98
CA LYS A 348 -0.90 15.67 17.54
C LYS A 348 0.45 14.99 17.30
N VAL A 349 1.55 15.74 17.42
CA VAL A 349 2.92 15.21 17.33
C VAL A 349 3.57 15.24 18.72
N PRO A 350 4.08 14.10 19.23
CA PRO A 350 4.88 14.04 20.46
C PRO A 350 6.01 15.07 20.43
N GLN A 351 6.30 15.70 21.57
CA GLN A 351 7.18 16.87 21.64
C GLN A 351 8.58 16.57 21.10
N GLU A 352 9.10 15.39 21.39
CA GLU A 352 10.34 14.79 20.93
C GLU A 352 10.44 14.70 19.40
N TYR A 353 9.32 14.46 18.69
CA TYR A 353 9.31 14.29 17.23
C TYR A 353 8.90 15.56 16.47
N ARG A 354 8.63 16.68 17.15
CA ARG A 354 8.19 17.93 16.49
C ARG A 354 9.26 18.56 15.60
N GLU A 355 10.54 18.40 15.91
CA GLU A 355 11.64 18.91 15.08
C GLU A 355 11.73 18.14 13.76
N ALA A 356 11.82 16.81 13.83
CA ALA A 356 11.80 15.92 12.66
C ALA A 356 10.57 16.11 11.76
N ASN A 357 9.41 16.46 12.33
CA ASN A 357 8.15 16.67 11.60
C ASN A 357 7.86 18.14 11.24
N ALA A 358 8.75 19.09 11.52
CA ALA A 358 8.47 20.53 11.39
C ALA A 358 8.03 20.96 9.97
N ASP A 359 8.58 20.33 8.93
CA ASP A 359 8.21 20.60 7.54
C ASP A 359 6.86 20.01 7.11
N VAL A 360 6.35 19.02 7.85
CA VAL A 360 5.09 18.31 7.59
C VAL A 360 3.93 18.90 8.41
N ILE A 361 4.21 19.40 9.62
CA ILE A 361 3.21 19.97 10.53
C ILE A 361 2.50 21.18 9.92
N VAL A 362 1.18 21.22 10.09
CA VAL A 362 0.32 22.34 9.72
C VAL A 362 -0.05 23.10 11.00
N PRO A 363 0.30 24.39 11.17
CA PRO A 363 0.11 25.09 12.43
C PRO A 363 -1.33 25.16 12.94
N PHE A 364 -2.30 25.26 12.01
CA PHE A 364 -3.74 25.21 12.19
C PHE A 364 -4.40 25.07 10.82
N ALA A 365 -5.64 24.57 10.78
CA ALA A 365 -6.45 24.41 9.58
C ALA A 365 -6.66 25.75 8.85
N PRO A 366 -6.47 25.82 7.52
CA PRO A 366 -6.68 27.07 6.78
C PRO A 366 -8.10 27.61 6.99
N PRO A 367 -8.29 28.91 7.30
CA PRO A 367 -9.62 29.49 7.40
C PRO A 367 -10.34 29.43 6.04
N LEU A 368 -11.67 29.43 6.08
CA LEU A 368 -12.47 29.50 4.85
C LEU A 368 -12.25 30.88 4.20
N PRO A 369 -11.97 30.98 2.88
CA PRO A 369 -11.81 32.27 2.23
C PRO A 369 -13.11 33.10 2.27
N GLU A 370 -13.03 34.41 2.50
CA GLU A 370 -14.19 35.33 2.61
C GLU A 370 -15.23 35.20 1.47
N ARG A 371 -14.81 34.77 0.27
CA ARG A 371 -15.70 34.53 -0.88
C ARG A 371 -16.65 33.32 -0.73
N TYR A 372 -16.36 32.44 0.23
CA TYR A 372 -17.12 31.24 0.54
C TYR A 372 -17.68 31.25 1.97
N GLU A 373 -17.36 32.26 2.79
CA GLU A 373 -17.98 32.43 4.11
C GLU A 373 -19.51 32.58 3.96
N TYR A 374 -20.26 31.66 4.58
CA TYR A 374 -21.71 31.76 4.65
C TYR A 374 -22.12 33.05 5.37
N ARG A 375 -22.66 34.01 4.62
CA ARG A 375 -23.35 35.17 5.16
C ARG A 375 -24.83 34.84 5.31
N PRO A 376 -25.39 34.81 6.53
CA PRO A 376 -26.83 34.79 6.71
C PRO A 376 -27.44 35.99 5.99
N GLU A 377 -28.42 35.74 5.14
CA GLU A 377 -28.98 36.75 4.25
C GLU A 377 -29.59 37.90 5.06
N GLN A 378 -29.22 39.12 4.68
CA GLN A 378 -29.82 40.33 5.23
C GLN A 378 -31.28 40.38 4.76
N GLU A 379 -32.25 40.27 5.69
CA GLU A 379 -33.70 40.16 5.42
C GLU A 379 -34.17 41.01 4.23
N ALA A 380 -34.31 40.36 3.07
CA ALA A 380 -34.91 40.98 1.90
C ALA A 380 -36.42 41.07 2.14
N ALA A 381 -36.92 42.30 2.26
CA ALA A 381 -38.33 42.56 2.56
C ALA A 381 -39.27 41.87 1.55
N PRO A 382 -40.43 41.35 1.98
CA PRO A 382 -41.32 40.58 1.11
C PRO A 382 -41.86 41.45 -0.03
N PRO A 383 -41.91 40.94 -1.28
CA PRO A 383 -42.48 41.68 -2.40
C PRO A 383 -43.98 41.90 -2.20
N SER A 384 -44.43 43.13 -2.47
CA SER A 384 -45.84 43.52 -2.42
C SER A 384 -46.67 42.86 -3.53
N ALA A 385 -47.97 42.72 -3.29
CA ALA A 385 -48.88 41.93 -4.10
C ALA A 385 -49.07 42.35 -5.58
N ASP A 386 -49.47 41.33 -6.34
CA ASP A 386 -49.89 41.19 -7.74
C ASP A 386 -50.75 42.33 -8.34
N PRO A 387 -50.66 42.57 -9.68
CA PRO A 387 -51.87 42.83 -10.44
C PRO A 387 -51.89 42.25 -11.89
N LEU A 388 -52.08 40.93 -12.09
CA LEU A 388 -52.49 40.36 -13.38
C LEU A 388 -53.63 39.32 -13.29
N ASP A 389 -54.78 39.78 -12.82
CA ASP A 389 -56.07 39.10 -13.01
C ASP A 389 -56.65 39.47 -14.41
N ALA A 390 -56.31 38.69 -15.45
CA ALA A 390 -56.85 38.86 -16.81
C ALA A 390 -56.85 37.54 -17.64
N PRO A 391 -57.94 37.21 -18.39
CA PRO A 391 -58.14 35.89 -19.00
C PRO A 391 -57.51 35.71 -20.41
N PRO A 392 -57.34 34.46 -20.89
CA PRO A 392 -56.68 34.15 -22.16
C PRO A 392 -57.61 34.19 -23.39
N PRO A 393 -57.10 34.51 -24.59
CA PRO A 393 -57.78 34.27 -25.86
C PRO A 393 -57.52 32.85 -26.42
N SER A 394 -58.51 32.30 -27.12
CA SER A 394 -58.60 30.88 -27.50
C SER A 394 -58.61 30.62 -29.02
N ALA A 395 -57.90 29.58 -29.48
CA ALA A 395 -58.09 28.77 -30.72
C ALA A 395 -58.15 29.51 -32.09
N ASP A 396 -57.95 28.91 -33.28
CA ASP A 396 -58.14 27.51 -33.72
C ASP A 396 -57.28 27.20 -35.01
N PRO A 397 -57.46 26.15 -35.86
CA PRO A 397 -56.38 25.21 -36.21
C PRO A 397 -56.09 25.05 -37.73
N LEU A 398 -55.19 24.14 -38.15
CA LEU A 398 -55.24 23.43 -39.46
C LEU A 398 -54.37 22.14 -39.51
N ASP A 399 -54.83 21.14 -40.28
CA ASP A 399 -54.28 19.78 -40.45
C ASP A 399 -53.07 19.63 -41.42
N ALA A 400 -52.23 18.60 -41.20
CA ALA A 400 -51.91 17.51 -42.18
C ALA A 400 -50.78 16.54 -41.68
N PRO A 401 -50.80 15.22 -42.02
CA PRO A 401 -49.80 14.23 -41.56
C PRO A 401 -48.85 13.71 -42.69
N PRO A 402 -48.16 12.55 -42.56
CA PRO A 402 -46.69 12.38 -42.49
C PRO A 402 -46.03 11.89 -43.80
N PRO A 403 -44.76 11.42 -43.78
CA PRO A 403 -44.59 9.95 -43.93
C PRO A 403 -43.40 9.30 -43.18
N SER A 404 -43.42 7.97 -43.15
CA SER A 404 -42.42 7.02 -42.63
C SER A 404 -41.26 6.72 -43.60
N ALA A 405 -40.14 6.21 -43.07
CA ALA A 405 -39.13 5.45 -43.81
C ALA A 405 -38.49 4.35 -42.91
N ASP A 406 -37.96 3.30 -43.54
CA ASP A 406 -37.75 1.95 -42.98
C ASP A 406 -36.46 1.72 -42.13
N PRO A 407 -36.41 0.61 -41.36
CA PRO A 407 -35.23 0.16 -40.61
C PRO A 407 -34.27 -0.68 -41.47
N LEU A 408 -33.01 -0.83 -41.04
CA LEU A 408 -32.07 -1.80 -41.61
C LEU A 408 -31.30 -2.59 -40.53
N ASP A 409 -31.46 -3.91 -40.63
CA ASP A 409 -30.53 -5.01 -40.40
C ASP A 409 -29.79 -5.18 -39.06
N ALA A 410 -30.18 -6.26 -38.38
CA ALA A 410 -29.37 -6.98 -37.38
C ALA A 410 -28.79 -8.28 -37.99
N PRO A 411 -27.58 -8.70 -37.58
CA PRO A 411 -27.12 -10.09 -37.73
C PRO A 411 -27.46 -10.94 -36.48
N PRO A 412 -27.42 -12.28 -36.56
CA PRO A 412 -28.20 -13.15 -35.69
C PRO A 412 -27.46 -13.74 -34.46
N SER A 413 -28.26 -14.14 -33.46
CA SER A 413 -27.94 -15.16 -32.45
C SER A 413 -28.26 -16.56 -33.02
N ALA A 414 -27.77 -17.70 -32.53
CA ALA A 414 -26.98 -18.05 -31.35
C ALA A 414 -26.21 -19.38 -31.62
N ASP A 415 -25.36 -19.83 -30.70
CA ASP A 415 -25.57 -21.14 -30.07
C ASP A 415 -24.94 -21.19 -28.66
N PRO A 416 -25.54 -21.83 -27.63
CA PRO A 416 -25.06 -21.79 -26.24
C PRO A 416 -24.58 -23.16 -25.73
N LEU A 417 -23.38 -23.23 -25.15
CA LEU A 417 -22.95 -24.40 -24.36
C LEU A 417 -22.18 -24.02 -23.09
N ASP A 418 -22.49 -24.78 -22.03
CA ASP A 418 -21.73 -25.00 -20.80
C ASP A 418 -21.42 -23.80 -19.87
N ALA A 419 -22.43 -23.45 -19.06
CA ALA A 419 -22.22 -22.88 -17.73
C ALA A 419 -22.03 -24.01 -16.69
N PRO A 420 -20.87 -24.10 -16.00
CA PRO A 420 -20.75 -24.92 -14.80
C PRO A 420 -21.44 -24.25 -13.59
N PRO A 421 -21.97 -25.02 -12.62
CA PRO A 421 -22.81 -24.49 -11.55
C PRO A 421 -22.04 -23.71 -10.49
N SER A 422 -22.70 -22.69 -9.93
CA SER A 422 -22.22 -21.92 -8.79
C SER A 422 -22.38 -22.69 -7.48
N THR A 423 -21.27 -23.15 -6.88
CA THR A 423 -21.04 -23.28 -5.43
C THR A 423 -19.64 -23.84 -5.16
N PRO A 424 -18.76 -23.12 -4.45
CA PRO A 424 -17.77 -23.72 -3.55
C PRO A 424 -18.41 -23.91 -2.16
N ASP A 425 -18.36 -25.12 -1.62
CA ASP A 425 -18.56 -25.34 -0.18
C ASP A 425 -17.46 -24.59 0.62
N PRO A 426 -17.77 -24.11 1.84
CA PRO A 426 -16.79 -23.42 2.67
C PRO A 426 -15.89 -24.43 3.38
N LEU A 427 -14.69 -24.66 2.84
CA LEU A 427 -13.65 -25.43 3.53
C LEU A 427 -12.34 -24.63 3.64
N ASP A 428 -11.88 -24.56 4.89
CA ASP A 428 -10.50 -24.33 5.33
C ASP A 428 -9.84 -23.00 4.95
N ALA A 429 -10.32 -21.93 5.59
CA ALA A 429 -9.42 -20.86 5.99
C ALA A 429 -8.47 -21.39 7.09
N PRO A 430 -7.14 -21.21 6.97
CA PRO A 430 -6.22 -21.57 8.04
C PRO A 430 -6.47 -20.68 9.28
N PRO A 431 -6.43 -21.23 10.51
CA PRO A 431 -6.74 -20.46 11.71
C PRO A 431 -5.69 -19.37 11.95
N SER A 432 -6.17 -18.14 12.08
CA SER A 432 -5.37 -17.03 12.58
C SER A 432 -5.05 -17.25 14.06
N THR A 433 -3.76 -17.17 14.41
CA THR A 433 -3.17 -17.19 15.77
C THR A 433 -3.44 -18.43 16.67
N PRO A 434 -2.43 -18.95 17.40
CA PRO A 434 -2.65 -19.89 18.50
C PRO A 434 -3.29 -19.17 19.70
N ASP A 435 -4.38 -19.74 20.22
CA ASP A 435 -5.05 -19.30 21.44
C ASP A 435 -4.17 -19.61 22.69
N PRO A 436 -3.90 -18.67 23.61
CA PRO A 436 -3.00 -18.91 24.73
C PRO A 436 -3.71 -19.57 25.92
N LEU A 437 -3.83 -20.90 25.88
CA LEU A 437 -4.34 -21.70 27.01
C LEU A 437 -3.27 -22.66 27.56
N ASP A 438 -2.53 -22.20 28.57
CA ASP A 438 -2.31 -22.85 29.88
C ASP A 438 -1.00 -22.39 30.53
N ALA A 439 -1.07 -21.30 31.29
CA ALA A 439 -0.10 -20.96 32.33
C ALA A 439 -0.87 -20.69 33.65
N PRO A 440 -0.39 -21.19 34.81
CA PRO A 440 -1.18 -21.23 36.04
C PRO A 440 -1.38 -19.85 36.69
N PRO A 441 -2.44 -19.67 37.50
CA PRO A 441 -2.79 -18.37 38.06
C PRO A 441 -1.82 -17.91 39.15
N SER A 442 -1.12 -16.80 38.88
CA SER A 442 -0.37 -16.04 39.89
C SER A 442 -1.32 -15.21 40.75
N THR A 443 -1.61 -15.68 41.97
CA THR A 443 -2.31 -14.89 42.98
C THR A 443 -1.39 -13.80 43.56
N PRO A 444 -1.82 -12.53 43.67
CA PRO A 444 -1.06 -11.53 44.41
C PRO A 444 -1.31 -11.67 45.92
N ASP A 445 -0.25 -11.90 46.70
CA ASP A 445 -0.30 -11.79 48.16
C ASP A 445 -0.32 -10.31 48.58
N PRO A 446 -1.12 -9.90 49.58
CA PRO A 446 -1.31 -8.49 49.91
C PRO A 446 -0.20 -7.92 50.80
N LEU A 447 -0.01 -6.60 50.67
CA LEU A 447 0.91 -5.79 51.45
C LEU A 447 0.53 -5.77 52.94
N ASP A 448 1.50 -6.02 53.83
CA ASP A 448 1.45 -5.60 55.23
C ASP A 448 2.56 -4.58 55.52
N ALA A 449 2.17 -3.47 56.15
CA ALA A 449 3.02 -2.31 56.44
C ALA A 449 3.68 -2.41 57.85
N PRO A 450 4.73 -1.62 58.15
CA PRO A 450 5.67 -1.93 59.23
C PRO A 450 5.34 -1.28 60.59
N PRO A 451 6.07 -1.64 61.65
CA PRO A 451 6.31 -0.75 62.78
C PRO A 451 7.79 -0.40 63.00
N SER A 452 8.05 0.90 62.87
CA SER A 452 9.01 1.76 63.57
C SER A 452 9.77 1.21 64.80
N THR A 453 11.08 1.50 64.88
CA THR A 453 11.65 2.53 65.80
C THR A 453 13.17 2.77 65.55
N PRO A 454 13.75 3.93 65.99
CA PRO A 454 15.12 4.36 65.62
C PRO A 454 16.16 4.25 66.76
N ASP A 455 17.46 4.28 66.43
CA ASP A 455 18.43 5.33 66.85
C ASP A 455 19.85 5.07 66.24
N PRO A 456 20.89 5.95 66.36
CA PRO A 456 21.86 6.17 65.29
C PRO A 456 23.35 5.98 65.73
N LEU A 457 24.27 6.60 64.97
CA LEU A 457 25.74 6.75 65.22
C LEU A 457 26.54 5.47 64.88
N ASP A 458 27.62 5.45 64.09
CA ASP A 458 28.70 6.41 63.86
C ASP A 458 29.44 6.15 62.51
N ALA A 459 30.33 7.06 62.11
CA ALA A 459 31.29 6.91 61.01
C ALA A 459 32.73 7.31 61.47
N PRO A 460 33.80 7.10 60.69
CA PRO A 460 34.13 6.02 59.74
C PRO A 460 35.31 5.20 60.35
N PRO A 461 36.63 5.29 60.02
CA PRO A 461 37.40 5.52 58.78
C PRO A 461 38.30 4.34 58.32
N GLY A 462 38.78 4.38 57.06
CA GLY A 462 39.91 3.58 56.55
C GLY A 462 39.50 2.44 55.59
N SER A 463 40.12 2.27 54.42
CA SER A 463 41.33 2.91 53.86
C SER A 463 41.31 2.94 52.34
#